data_AF-A0A939RZG1-F1
#
_entry.id   AF-A0A939RZG1-F1
#
_cell.length_a   1.000
_cell.length_b   1.000
_cell.length_c   1.000
_cell.angle_alpha   90.00
_cell.angle_beta   90.00
_cell.angle_gamma   90.00
#
_symmetry.space_group_name_H-M   'P 1'
#
loop_
_entity.id
_entity.type
_entity.pdbx_description
1 polymer ?
#
loop_
_entity_poly.entity_id
_entity_poly.type
_entity_poly.pdbx_seq_one_letter_code
_entity_poly.pdbx_strand_id
1 'polypeptide(L)'
;MSRSKDFKVAIAAATADKRGWVVDGYNEVLEVLNRIDRSRLDAGQSAEYQTIAETMQNTLAAFDTQNPGQSATAVAEAKQLKNLGLIRVLGFTVLLFVAFLMLFTGNTWWLCLVFAAIAFIGNAVFGSILGGKAQALAQASRTAADHAAGVFGRGETLDAPASGLVLRADNLWLSTLSEVERMTEHQRRQAEKQMAMQQRQHEAQMAAMQQQMEHQKAVLAETRAQNDALFGQQRGFIGQVMENRDRIKQDRKLQ
;
A
#
# COMPACT_ATOMS: atom_id res chain seq x y z
N MET A 1 7.31 -12.86 -11.90
CA MET A 1 8.13 -12.43 -10.73
C MET A 1 7.35 -11.71 -9.61
N SER A 2 6.01 -11.57 -9.63
CA SER A 2 5.24 -10.88 -8.56
C SER A 2 4.96 -11.73 -7.30
N ARG A 3 4.74 -13.04 -7.45
CA ARG A 3 4.23 -13.91 -6.36
C ARG A 3 5.13 -14.05 -5.13
N SER A 4 6.45 -13.86 -5.27
CA SER A 4 7.37 -13.85 -4.12
C SER A 4 7.25 -12.56 -3.29
N LYS A 5 6.87 -11.44 -3.91
CA LYS A 5 6.61 -10.19 -3.19
C LYS A 5 5.32 -10.32 -2.40
N ASP A 6 4.29 -10.93 -3.00
CA ASP A 6 2.99 -11.15 -2.35
C ASP A 6 3.10 -12.02 -1.08
N PHE A 7 3.91 -13.09 -1.11
CA PHE A 7 4.17 -13.92 0.07
C PHE A 7 4.90 -13.16 1.19
N LYS A 8 5.99 -12.44 0.87
CA LYS A 8 6.75 -11.68 1.87
C LYS A 8 5.91 -10.56 2.49
N VAL A 9 5.15 -9.85 1.67
CA VAL A 9 4.23 -8.79 2.11
C VAL A 9 3.13 -9.36 3.01
N ALA A 10 2.51 -10.49 2.63
CA ALA A 10 1.48 -11.12 3.45
C ALA A 10 2.01 -11.59 4.81
N ILE A 11 3.21 -12.20 4.85
CA ILE A 11 3.84 -12.60 6.12
C ILE A 11 4.20 -11.40 7.00
N ALA A 12 4.68 -10.30 6.41
CA ALA A 12 4.92 -9.07 7.15
C ALA A 12 3.62 -8.48 7.70
N ALA A 13 2.57 -8.43 6.88
CA ALA A 13 1.23 -7.99 7.31
C ALA A 13 0.64 -8.86 8.42
N ALA A 14 0.87 -10.17 8.38
CA ALA A 14 0.41 -11.10 9.42
C ALA A 14 1.05 -10.83 10.79
N THR A 15 2.28 -10.34 10.83
CA THR A 15 3.06 -10.13 12.05
C THR A 15 3.15 -8.68 12.51
N ALA A 16 2.61 -7.74 11.72
CA ALA A 16 2.53 -6.33 12.11
C ALA A 16 1.75 -6.16 13.42
N ASP A 17 2.09 -5.16 14.22
CA ASP A 17 1.25 -4.76 15.35
C ASP A 17 0.02 -4.02 14.82
N LYS A 18 -1.18 -4.43 15.25
CA LYS A 18 -2.46 -3.83 14.86
C LYS A 18 -3.07 -2.99 15.99
N ARG A 19 -2.43 -2.95 17.17
CA ARG A 19 -2.93 -2.22 18.33
C ARG A 19 -3.07 -0.73 18.06
N GLY A 20 -2.15 -0.12 17.32
CA GLY A 20 -2.19 1.31 16.99
C GLY A 20 -3.54 1.73 16.40
N TRP A 21 -3.98 1.03 15.34
CA TRP A 21 -5.26 1.33 14.69
C TRP A 21 -6.48 1.17 15.61
N VAL A 22 -6.47 0.15 16.47
CA VAL A 22 -7.55 -0.09 17.44
C VAL A 22 -7.58 1.02 18.51
N VAL A 23 -6.41 1.45 18.97
CA VAL A 23 -6.26 2.54 19.94
C VAL A 23 -6.67 3.89 19.36
N ASP A 24 -6.38 4.15 18.08
CA ASP A 24 -6.83 5.36 17.40
C ASP A 24 -8.35 5.47 17.40
N GLY A 25 -9.05 4.38 17.02
CA GLY A 25 -10.52 4.33 17.06
C GLY A 25 -11.09 4.47 18.48
N TYR A 26 -10.45 3.85 19.48
CA TYR A 26 -10.82 4.03 20.89
C TYR A 26 -10.70 5.49 21.33
N ASN A 27 -9.61 6.16 20.96
CA ASN A 27 -9.36 7.55 21.31
C ASN A 27 -10.35 8.50 20.62
N GLU A 28 -10.74 8.23 19.37
CA GLU A 28 -11.79 9.01 18.69
C GLU A 28 -13.12 8.96 19.47
N VAL A 29 -13.56 7.76 19.89
CA VAL A 29 -14.79 7.61 20.69
C VAL A 29 -14.66 8.37 22.01
N LEU A 30 -13.53 8.18 22.72
CA LEU A 30 -13.27 8.83 24.00
C LEU A 30 -13.27 10.35 23.88
N GLU A 31 -12.68 10.89 22.81
CA GLU A 31 -12.64 12.32 22.55
C GLU A 31 -14.06 12.90 22.41
N VAL A 32 -14.93 12.24 21.64
CA VAL A 32 -16.32 12.70 21.48
C VAL A 32 -17.08 12.58 22.79
N LEU A 33 -16.95 11.47 23.52
CA LEU A 33 -17.59 11.27 24.83
C LEU A 33 -17.18 12.33 25.86
N ASN A 34 -15.94 12.83 25.80
CA ASN A 34 -15.44 13.87 26.69
C ASN A 34 -16.01 15.27 26.38
N ARG A 35 -16.58 15.48 25.18
CA ARG A 35 -17.25 16.73 24.82
C ARG A 35 -18.70 16.79 25.29
N ILE A 36 -19.27 15.67 25.73
CA ILE A 36 -20.67 15.56 26.16
C ILE A 36 -20.83 16.18 27.55
N ASP A 37 -21.65 17.23 27.65
CA ASP A 37 -22.07 17.77 28.92
C ASP A 37 -23.11 16.83 29.56
N ARG A 38 -22.65 15.99 30.48
CA ARG A 38 -23.47 14.97 31.15
C ARG A 38 -24.65 15.56 31.93
N SER A 39 -24.59 16.83 32.31
CA SER A 39 -25.68 17.50 33.05
C SER A 39 -26.90 17.79 32.17
N ARG A 40 -26.72 17.82 30.84
CA ARG A 40 -27.77 18.07 29.85
C ARG A 40 -28.42 16.80 29.30
N LEU A 41 -27.96 15.62 29.74
CA LEU A 41 -28.48 14.34 29.28
C LEU A 41 -29.78 14.01 30.03
N ASP A 42 -30.81 13.61 29.28
CA ASP A 42 -31.99 12.97 29.88
C ASP A 42 -31.67 11.53 30.35
N ALA A 43 -32.64 10.85 30.96
CA ALA A 43 -32.45 9.50 31.48
C ALA A 43 -32.11 8.46 30.39
N GLY A 44 -32.70 8.58 29.19
CA GLY A 44 -32.43 7.67 28.07
C GLY A 44 -31.05 7.93 27.45
N GLN A 45 -30.69 9.20 27.28
CA GLN A 45 -29.39 9.64 26.81
C GLN A 45 -28.26 9.30 27.79
N SER A 46 -28.52 9.36 29.09
CA SER A 46 -27.58 8.93 30.13
C SER A 46 -27.32 7.43 30.07
N ALA A 47 -28.35 6.61 29.81
CA ALA A 47 -28.18 5.18 29.61
C ALA A 47 -27.42 4.85 28.31
N GLU A 48 -27.67 5.59 27.23
CA GLU A 48 -26.92 5.48 25.97
C GLU A 48 -25.44 5.86 26.17
N TYR A 49 -25.15 6.92 26.92
CA TYR A 49 -23.78 7.31 27.29
C TYR A 49 -23.03 6.15 27.97
N GLN A 50 -23.66 5.55 28.97
CA GLN A 50 -23.09 4.42 29.70
C GLN A 50 -22.90 3.21 28.78
N THR A 51 -23.89 2.90 27.94
CA THR A 51 -23.80 1.81 26.97
C THR A 51 -22.62 1.98 26.02
N ILE A 52 -22.41 3.20 25.50
CA ILE A 52 -21.27 3.50 24.61
C ILE A 52 -19.95 3.34 25.37
N ALA A 53 -19.85 3.91 26.57
CA ALA A 53 -18.64 3.85 27.40
C ALA A 53 -18.28 2.40 27.78
N GLU A 54 -19.27 1.60 28.19
CA GLU A 54 -19.09 0.19 28.51
C GLU A 54 -18.72 -0.63 27.28
N THR A 55 -19.41 -0.44 26.16
CA THR A 55 -19.09 -1.15 24.90
C THR A 55 -17.68 -0.80 24.44
N MET A 56 -17.27 0.46 24.57
CA MET A 56 -15.93 0.93 24.23
C MET A 56 -14.85 0.23 25.07
N GLN A 57 -15.02 0.22 26.40
CA GLN A 57 -14.08 -0.44 27.32
C GLN A 57 -14.06 -1.96 27.13
N ASN A 58 -15.21 -2.60 26.99
CA ASN A 58 -15.32 -4.04 26.78
C ASN A 58 -14.69 -4.47 25.46
N THR A 59 -14.84 -3.68 24.39
CA THR A 59 -14.23 -3.95 23.09
C THR A 59 -12.71 -3.86 23.16
N LEU A 60 -12.17 -2.83 23.82
CA LEU A 60 -10.73 -2.69 24.00
C LEU A 60 -10.16 -3.81 24.88
N ALA A 61 -10.83 -4.14 26.00
CA ALA A 61 -10.41 -5.21 26.88
C ALA A 61 -10.45 -6.59 26.20
N ALA A 62 -11.48 -6.86 25.39
CA ALA A 62 -11.57 -8.07 24.59
C ALA A 62 -10.44 -8.16 23.55
N PHE A 63 -10.11 -7.04 22.89
CA PHE A 63 -8.97 -6.97 21.98
C PHE A 63 -7.65 -7.21 22.71
N ASP A 64 -7.39 -6.53 23.82
CA ASP A 64 -6.15 -6.68 24.59
C ASP A 64 -5.99 -8.09 25.18
N THR A 65 -7.09 -8.80 25.45
CA THR A 65 -7.06 -10.21 25.88
C THR A 65 -6.73 -11.16 24.72
N GLN A 66 -7.27 -10.91 23.51
CA GLN A 66 -7.11 -11.80 22.36
C GLN A 66 -5.82 -11.55 21.55
N ASN A 67 -5.37 -10.29 21.47
CA ASN A 67 -4.29 -9.86 20.60
C ASN A 67 -2.93 -10.52 20.94
N PRO A 68 -2.49 -10.62 22.21
CA PRO A 68 -1.22 -11.29 22.53
C PRO A 68 -1.19 -12.76 22.09
N GLY A 69 -2.30 -13.48 22.29
CA GLY A 69 -2.44 -14.88 21.87
C GLY A 69 -2.43 -15.04 20.35
N GLN A 70 -3.21 -14.22 19.63
CA GLN A 70 -3.27 -14.24 18.17
C GLN A 70 -1.96 -13.77 17.51
N SER A 71 -1.27 -12.79 18.10
CA SER A 71 0.03 -12.33 17.63
C SER A 71 1.10 -13.41 17.80
N ALA A 72 1.12 -14.10 18.94
CA ALA A 72 2.06 -15.19 19.18
C ALA A 72 1.84 -16.37 18.22
N THR A 73 0.60 -16.78 17.98
CA THR A 73 0.27 -17.84 17.01
C THR A 73 0.60 -17.41 15.58
N ALA A 74 0.26 -16.17 15.19
CA ALA A 74 0.59 -15.64 13.87
C ALA A 74 2.10 -15.57 13.63
N VAL A 75 2.89 -15.19 14.64
CA VAL A 75 4.37 -15.20 14.56
C VAL A 75 4.91 -16.62 14.42
N ALA A 76 4.39 -17.58 15.18
CA ALA A 76 4.80 -18.98 15.11
C ALA A 76 4.49 -19.60 13.73
N GLU A 77 3.27 -19.40 13.22
CA GLU A 77 2.86 -19.87 11.90
C GLU A 77 3.60 -19.16 10.76
N ALA A 78 3.83 -17.85 10.88
CA ALA A 78 4.66 -17.10 9.94
C ALA A 78 6.08 -17.66 9.87
N LYS A 79 6.67 -18.08 11.00
CA LYS A 79 7.99 -18.73 11.04
C LYS A 79 7.97 -20.09 10.33
N GLN A 80 6.93 -20.91 10.56
CA GLN A 80 6.78 -22.19 9.85
C GLN A 80 6.64 -21.98 8.34
N LEU A 81 5.81 -21.02 7.90
CA LEU A 81 5.64 -20.69 6.48
C LEU A 81 6.95 -20.15 5.86
N LYS A 82 7.72 -19.33 6.58
CA LYS A 82 9.05 -18.88 6.13
C LYS A 82 10.01 -20.06 5.93
N ASN A 83 10.03 -21.01 6.87
CA ASN A 83 10.86 -22.22 6.76
C ASN A 83 10.44 -23.09 5.57
N LEU A 84 9.14 -23.30 5.36
CA LEU A 84 8.63 -24.02 4.19
C LEU A 84 8.97 -23.32 2.87
N GLY A 85 8.91 -21.98 2.85
CA GLY A 85 9.36 -21.17 1.72
C GLY A 85 10.85 -21.34 1.43
N LEU A 86 11.69 -21.37 2.47
CA LEU A 86 13.13 -21.61 2.35
C LEU A 86 13.43 -23.02 1.83
N ILE A 87 12.78 -24.06 2.37
CA ILE A 87 12.91 -25.45 1.92
C ILE A 87 12.54 -25.57 0.44
N ARG A 88 11.46 -24.92 0.01
CA ARG A 88 11.07 -24.90 -1.41
C ARG A 88 12.15 -24.27 -2.29
N VAL A 89 12.70 -23.12 -1.90
CA VAL A 89 13.75 -22.45 -2.68
C VAL A 89 14.99 -23.34 -2.76
N LEU A 90 15.42 -23.92 -1.64
CA LEU A 90 16.54 -24.87 -1.60
C LEU A 90 16.29 -26.09 -2.48
N GLY A 91 15.12 -26.71 -2.37
CA GLY A 91 14.75 -27.87 -3.19
C GLY A 91 14.74 -27.55 -4.69
N PHE A 92 14.23 -26.39 -5.08
CA PHE A 92 14.27 -25.91 -6.46
C PHE A 92 15.71 -25.65 -6.94
N THR A 93 16.55 -25.04 -6.11
CA THR A 93 17.96 -24.79 -6.43
C THR A 93 18.75 -26.09 -6.60
N VAL A 94 18.55 -27.07 -5.70
CA VAL A 94 19.19 -28.39 -5.79
C VAL A 94 18.71 -29.13 -7.04
N LEU A 95 17.41 -29.13 -7.34
CA LEU A 95 16.87 -29.76 -8.55
C LEU A 95 17.43 -29.12 -9.84
N LEU A 96 17.54 -27.79 -9.88
CA LEU A 96 18.18 -27.10 -11.01
C LEU A 96 19.67 -27.44 -11.12
N PHE A 97 20.38 -27.53 -10.00
CA PHE A 97 21.79 -27.90 -9.99
C PHE A 97 22.01 -29.34 -10.51
N VAL A 98 21.18 -30.29 -10.08
CA VAL A 98 21.21 -31.68 -10.58
C VAL A 98 20.87 -31.73 -12.06
N ALA A 99 19.83 -31.02 -12.51
CA ALA A 99 19.48 -30.93 -13.92
C ALA A 99 20.62 -30.33 -14.76
N PHE A 100 21.33 -29.33 -14.21
CA PHE A 100 22.50 -28.73 -14.86
C PHE A 100 23.67 -29.72 -14.96
N LEU A 101 23.99 -30.45 -13.90
CA LEU A 101 25.05 -31.48 -13.93
C LEU A 101 24.77 -32.57 -14.97
N MET A 102 23.50 -32.98 -15.11
CA MET A 102 23.10 -34.01 -16.07
C MET A 102 23.30 -33.59 -17.55
N LEU A 103 23.37 -32.28 -17.85
CA LEU A 103 23.66 -31.80 -19.20
C LEU A 103 25.07 -32.18 -19.66
N PHE A 104 26.01 -32.37 -18.73
CA PHE A 104 27.41 -32.74 -19.05
C PHE A 104 27.61 -34.25 -19.25
N THR A 105 26.64 -35.09 -18.89
CA THR A 105 26.73 -36.56 -18.99
C THR A 105 26.34 -37.13 -20.36
N GLY A 106 26.09 -36.30 -21.37
CA GLY A 106 26.03 -36.66 -22.80
C GLY A 106 24.85 -37.49 -23.30
N ASN A 107 24.37 -38.47 -22.52
CA ASN A 107 23.37 -39.46 -22.97
C ASN A 107 21.97 -39.29 -22.36
N THR A 108 21.77 -38.27 -21.50
CA THR A 108 20.56 -38.09 -20.69
C THR A 108 19.94 -36.69 -20.79
N TRP A 109 20.26 -35.93 -21.83
CA TRP A 109 19.82 -34.53 -21.98
C TRP A 109 18.29 -34.34 -21.96
N TRP A 110 17.51 -35.31 -22.43
CA TRP A 110 16.05 -35.25 -22.40
C TRP A 110 15.49 -35.38 -20.97
N LEU A 111 16.18 -36.10 -20.07
CA LEU A 111 15.82 -36.18 -18.65
C LEU A 111 15.98 -34.82 -17.97
N CYS A 112 16.97 -34.00 -18.36
CA CYS A 112 17.10 -32.63 -17.87
C CYS A 112 15.85 -31.79 -18.14
N LEU A 113 15.25 -31.92 -19.34
CA LEU A 113 14.03 -31.19 -19.70
C LEU A 113 12.84 -31.63 -18.84
N VAL A 114 12.71 -32.94 -18.58
CA VAL A 114 11.66 -33.48 -17.70
C VAL A 114 11.84 -32.97 -16.26
N PHE A 115 13.05 -33.05 -15.70
CA PHE A 115 13.33 -32.56 -14.35
C PHE A 115 13.15 -31.05 -14.22
N ALA A 116 13.58 -30.27 -15.22
CA ALA A 116 13.35 -28.84 -15.26
C ALA A 116 11.86 -28.52 -15.29
N ALA A 117 11.08 -29.19 -16.14
CA ALA A 117 9.63 -29.00 -16.22
C ALA A 117 8.95 -29.32 -14.87
N ILE A 118 9.28 -30.45 -14.24
CA ILE A 118 8.77 -30.82 -12.91
C ILE A 118 9.17 -29.79 -11.85
N ALA A 119 10.42 -29.33 -11.85
CA ALA A 119 10.90 -28.32 -10.92
C ALA A 119 10.15 -26.99 -11.09
N PHE A 120 9.92 -26.54 -12.32
CA PHE A 120 9.17 -25.31 -12.60
C PHE A 120 7.69 -25.42 -12.20
N ILE A 121 7.03 -26.52 -12.55
CA ILE A 121 5.62 -26.76 -12.20
C ILE A 121 5.47 -26.88 -10.68
N GLY A 122 6.29 -27.70 -10.04
CA GLY A 122 6.28 -27.86 -8.58
C GLY A 122 6.54 -26.53 -7.87
N ASN A 123 7.55 -25.78 -8.31
CA ASN A 123 7.82 -24.46 -7.77
C ASN A 123 6.63 -23.50 -7.94
N ALA A 124 5.94 -23.51 -9.08
CA ALA A 124 4.77 -22.67 -9.30
C ALA A 124 3.59 -23.05 -8.39
N VAL A 125 3.26 -24.34 -8.28
CA VAL A 125 2.15 -24.86 -7.46
C VAL A 125 2.39 -24.60 -5.98
N PHE A 126 3.56 -25.00 -5.45
CA PHE A 126 3.91 -24.74 -4.05
C PHE A 126 3.95 -23.24 -3.73
N GLY A 127 4.31 -22.40 -4.70
CA GLY A 127 4.23 -20.95 -4.52
C GLY A 127 2.84 -20.39 -4.43
N SER A 128 1.90 -20.94 -5.18
CA SER A 128 0.49 -20.56 -5.06
C SER A 128 -0.06 -20.95 -3.68
N ILE A 129 0.20 -22.18 -3.24
CA ILE A 129 -0.28 -22.70 -1.95
C ILE A 129 0.30 -21.89 -0.79
N LEU A 130 1.62 -21.65 -0.78
CA LEU A 130 2.27 -20.87 0.28
C LEU A 130 1.80 -19.41 0.28
N GLY A 131 1.61 -18.82 -0.91
CA GLY A 131 1.04 -17.47 -1.05
C GLY A 131 -0.36 -17.38 -0.46
N GLY A 132 -1.25 -18.33 -0.79
CA GLY A 132 -2.60 -18.40 -0.24
C GLY A 132 -2.64 -18.61 1.27
N LYS A 133 -1.78 -19.49 1.80
CA LYS A 133 -1.65 -19.69 3.26
C LYS A 133 -1.17 -18.43 3.99
N ALA A 134 -0.19 -17.72 3.41
CA ALA A 134 0.28 -16.46 3.99
C ALA A 134 -0.79 -15.37 3.96
N GLN A 135 -1.60 -15.30 2.90
CA GLN A 135 -2.73 -14.37 2.82
C GLN A 135 -3.84 -14.71 3.83
N ALA A 136 -4.20 -15.98 3.96
CA ALA A 136 -5.18 -16.44 4.95
C ALA A 136 -4.71 -16.12 6.38
N LEU A 137 -3.41 -16.35 6.68
CA LEU A 137 -2.83 -15.98 7.96
C LEU A 137 -2.86 -14.46 8.20
N ALA A 138 -2.54 -13.67 7.17
CA ALA A 138 -2.62 -12.21 7.26
C ALA A 138 -4.04 -11.73 7.57
N GLN A 139 -5.05 -12.30 6.92
CA GLN A 139 -6.47 -12.00 7.17
C GLN A 139 -6.87 -12.42 8.58
N ALA A 140 -6.57 -13.66 8.98
CA ALA A 140 -6.91 -14.18 10.31
C ALA A 140 -6.28 -13.33 11.43
N SER A 141 -5.04 -12.86 11.22
CA SER A 141 -4.34 -12.00 12.19
C SER A 141 -4.94 -10.59 12.34
N ARG A 142 -5.82 -10.18 11.41
CA ARG A 142 -6.48 -8.87 11.44
C ARG A 142 -7.90 -8.94 11.97
N THR A 143 -8.55 -10.10 11.95
CA THR A 143 -9.96 -10.26 12.33
C THR A 143 -10.35 -9.58 13.65
N ALA A 144 -9.55 -9.75 14.71
CA ALA A 144 -9.83 -9.12 16.01
C ALA A 144 -9.68 -7.59 15.96
N ALA A 145 -8.67 -7.09 15.25
CA ALA A 145 -8.46 -5.66 15.05
C ALA A 145 -9.55 -5.05 14.16
N ASP A 146 -9.91 -5.71 13.06
CA ASP A 146 -10.98 -5.30 12.14
C ASP A 146 -12.33 -5.27 12.85
N HIS A 147 -12.61 -6.25 13.72
CA HIS A 147 -13.80 -6.26 14.55
C HIS A 147 -13.81 -5.07 15.52
N ALA A 148 -12.72 -4.86 16.28
CA ALA A 148 -12.63 -3.75 17.23
C ALA A 148 -12.73 -2.38 16.53
N ALA A 149 -11.99 -2.19 15.43
CA ALA A 149 -12.05 -0.99 14.61
C ALA A 149 -13.42 -0.78 13.98
N GLY A 150 -14.11 -1.86 13.57
CA GLY A 150 -15.49 -1.79 13.06
C GLY A 150 -16.50 -1.37 14.14
N VAL A 151 -16.32 -1.85 15.38
CA VAL A 151 -17.16 -1.46 16.52
C VAL A 151 -16.92 0.00 16.90
N PHE A 152 -15.66 0.42 17.08
CA PHE A 152 -15.34 1.83 17.33
C PHE A 152 -15.84 2.71 16.19
N GLY A 153 -15.64 2.25 14.95
CA GLY A 153 -15.98 2.98 13.75
C GLY A 153 -14.98 4.09 13.48
N ARG A 154 -15.46 5.18 12.88
CA ARG A 154 -14.65 6.33 12.50
C ARG A 154 -15.49 7.59 12.47
N GLY A 155 -14.83 8.72 12.65
CA GLY A 155 -15.38 10.03 12.34
C GLY A 155 -15.79 10.17 10.87
N GLU A 156 -16.60 11.19 10.59
CA GLU A 156 -16.98 11.51 9.22
C GLU A 156 -15.76 12.02 8.45
N THR A 157 -15.58 11.52 7.22
CA THR A 157 -14.50 11.92 6.32
C THR A 157 -15.08 12.40 5.00
N LEU A 158 -14.24 12.96 4.12
CA LEU A 158 -14.65 13.36 2.77
C LEU A 158 -15.26 12.22 1.95
N ASP A 159 -14.80 10.99 2.17
CA ASP A 159 -15.14 9.84 1.32
C ASP A 159 -16.14 8.88 1.98
N ALA A 160 -16.41 9.04 3.27
CA ALA A 160 -17.25 8.11 4.00
C ALA A 160 -17.95 8.76 5.19
N PRO A 161 -19.22 8.40 5.43
CA PRO A 161 -19.95 8.85 6.61
C PRO A 161 -19.33 8.28 7.90
N ALA A 162 -19.59 8.96 9.02
CA ALA A 162 -19.25 8.44 10.34
C ALA A 162 -19.95 7.10 10.60
N SER A 163 -19.34 6.25 11.42
CA SER A 163 -19.87 4.92 11.74
C SER A 163 -19.53 4.47 13.15
N GLY A 164 -20.12 3.35 13.58
CA GLY A 164 -19.79 2.68 14.84
C GLY A 164 -20.13 3.49 16.10
N LEU A 165 -19.36 3.26 17.17
CA LEU A 165 -19.50 4.00 18.43
C LEU A 165 -19.17 5.50 18.27
N VAL A 166 -18.27 5.89 17.37
CA VAL A 166 -17.98 7.31 17.12
C VAL A 166 -19.23 8.05 16.67
N LEU A 167 -19.98 7.51 15.70
CA LEU A 167 -21.26 8.09 15.25
C LEU A 167 -22.29 8.15 16.38
N ARG A 168 -22.42 7.10 17.19
CA ARG A 168 -23.37 7.08 18.31
C ARG A 168 -23.02 8.14 19.36
N ALA A 169 -21.74 8.25 19.72
CA ALA A 169 -21.24 9.28 20.63
C ALA A 169 -21.46 10.68 20.06
N ASP A 170 -21.25 10.87 18.76
CA ASP A 170 -21.43 12.15 18.09
C ASP A 170 -22.91 12.58 18.03
N ASN A 171 -23.82 11.65 17.73
CA ASN A 171 -25.26 11.90 17.77
C ASN A 171 -25.72 12.27 19.18
N LEU A 172 -25.20 11.57 20.20
CA LEU A 172 -25.49 11.86 21.59
C LEU A 172 -24.95 13.23 22.01
N TRP A 173 -23.75 13.59 21.56
CA TRP A 173 -23.19 14.92 21.77
C TRP A 173 -24.07 16.01 21.13
N LEU A 174 -24.46 15.84 19.85
CA LEU A 174 -25.35 16.77 19.15
C LEU A 174 -26.73 16.91 19.82
N SER A 175 -27.22 15.88 20.52
CA SER A 175 -28.48 15.97 21.25
C SER A 175 -28.37 16.78 22.55
N THR A 176 -27.17 16.95 23.11
CA THR A 176 -26.92 17.81 24.29
C THR A 176 -26.77 19.30 23.95
N LEU A 177 -26.56 19.62 22.69
CA LEU A 177 -26.46 21.00 22.21
C LEU A 177 -27.85 21.64 22.14
N SER A 178 -27.90 22.94 22.44
CA SER A 178 -29.07 23.76 22.11
C SER A 178 -29.29 23.81 20.59
N GLU A 179 -30.49 24.21 20.16
CA GLU A 179 -30.82 24.32 18.73
C GLU A 179 -29.84 25.24 17.98
N VAL A 180 -29.48 26.38 18.58
CA VAL A 180 -28.54 27.34 17.98
C VAL A 180 -27.13 26.73 17.88
N GLU A 181 -26.62 26.14 18.96
CA GLU A 181 -25.30 25.49 18.97
C GLU A 181 -25.22 24.36 17.94
N ARG A 182 -26.27 23.54 17.85
CA ARG A 182 -26.37 22.45 16.86
C ARG A 182 -26.40 22.98 15.42
N MET A 183 -27.14 24.06 15.15
CA MET A 183 -27.15 24.70 13.84
C MET A 183 -25.78 25.26 13.46
N THR A 184 -25.11 25.96 14.38
CA THR A 184 -23.75 26.48 14.18
C THR A 184 -22.75 25.35 13.90
N GLU A 185 -22.84 24.25 14.64
CA GLU A 185 -21.98 23.09 14.42
C GLU A 185 -22.24 22.42 13.07
N HIS A 186 -23.50 22.24 12.67
CA HIS A 186 -23.82 21.71 11.34
C HIS A 186 -23.26 22.62 10.22
N GLN A 187 -23.33 23.94 10.38
CA GLN A 187 -22.72 24.88 9.45
C GLN A 187 -21.19 24.76 9.43
N ARG A 188 -20.55 24.67 10.60
CA ARG A 188 -19.09 24.48 10.73
C ARG A 188 -18.63 23.21 10.00
N ARG A 189 -19.31 22.08 10.24
CA ARG A 189 -19.00 20.80 9.58
C ARG A 189 -19.19 20.85 8.07
N GLN A 190 -20.23 21.52 7.59
CA GLN A 190 -20.44 21.72 6.15
C GLN A 190 -19.32 22.57 5.54
N ALA A 191 -18.92 23.66 6.21
CA ALA A 191 -17.82 24.51 5.76
C ALA A 191 -16.49 23.74 5.72
N GLU A 192 -16.17 22.96 6.75
CA GLU A 192 -14.96 22.13 6.80
C GLU A 192 -14.92 21.10 5.66
N LYS A 193 -16.04 20.45 5.36
CA LYS A 193 -16.15 19.53 4.21
C LYS A 193 -15.89 20.24 2.89
N GLN A 194 -16.47 21.43 2.69
CA GLN A 194 -16.26 22.21 1.48
C GLN A 194 -14.80 22.64 1.34
N MET A 195 -14.18 23.12 2.41
CA MET A 195 -12.76 23.49 2.43
C MET A 195 -11.86 22.29 2.11
N ALA A 196 -12.12 21.14 2.73
CA ALA A 196 -11.31 19.95 2.49
C ALA A 196 -11.51 19.36 1.09
N MET A 197 -12.71 19.49 0.51
CA MET A 197 -12.97 19.12 -0.89
C MET A 197 -12.24 20.06 -1.86
N GLN A 198 -12.24 21.37 -1.59
CA GLN A 198 -11.47 22.34 -2.38
C GLN A 198 -9.96 22.08 -2.28
N GLN A 199 -9.45 21.78 -1.09
CA GLN A 199 -8.05 21.44 -0.88
C GLN A 199 -7.65 20.20 -1.68
N ARG A 200 -8.46 19.13 -1.68
CA ARG A 200 -8.22 17.95 -2.52
C ARG A 200 -8.23 18.27 -4.00
N GLN A 201 -9.17 19.09 -4.47
CA GLN A 201 -9.19 19.51 -5.86
C GLN A 201 -7.93 20.29 -6.22
N HIS A 202 -7.47 21.16 -5.33
CA HIS A 202 -6.23 21.91 -5.51
C HIS A 202 -5.00 21.00 -5.54
N GLU A 203 -4.88 20.05 -4.60
CA GLU A 203 -3.80 19.06 -4.58
C GLU A 203 -3.80 18.19 -5.84
N ALA A 204 -4.97 17.73 -6.29
CA ALA A 204 -5.10 16.96 -7.53
C ALA A 204 -4.70 17.78 -8.77
N GLN A 205 -5.09 19.06 -8.82
CA GLN A 205 -4.67 19.98 -9.90
C GLN A 205 -3.17 20.23 -9.87
N MET A 206 -2.58 20.43 -8.69
CA MET A 206 -1.14 20.63 -8.52
C MET A 206 -0.36 19.37 -8.91
N ALA A 207 -0.83 18.18 -8.54
CA ALA A 207 -0.24 16.92 -8.97
C ALA A 207 -0.32 16.73 -10.50
N ALA A 208 -1.46 17.03 -11.11
CA ALA A 208 -1.62 16.99 -12.56
C ALA A 208 -0.72 18.02 -13.27
N MET A 209 -0.61 19.23 -12.73
CA MET A 209 0.28 20.27 -13.24
C MET A 209 1.75 19.87 -13.11
N GLN A 210 2.16 19.25 -12.00
CA GLN A 210 3.52 18.72 -11.83
C GLN A 210 3.82 17.65 -12.88
N GLN A 211 2.92 16.70 -13.10
CA GLN A 211 3.08 15.68 -14.16
C GLN A 211 3.18 16.31 -15.55
N GLN A 212 2.35 17.33 -15.83
CA GLN A 212 2.41 18.04 -17.10
C GLN A 212 3.72 18.82 -17.27
N MET A 213 4.24 19.44 -16.21
CA MET A 213 5.54 20.12 -16.22
C MET A 213 6.70 19.13 -16.41
N GLU A 214 6.66 17.96 -15.76
CA GLU A 214 7.66 16.91 -15.97
C GLU A 214 7.63 16.40 -17.42
N HIS A 215 6.45 16.20 -17.98
CA HIS A 215 6.29 15.82 -19.38
C HIS A 215 6.83 16.92 -20.32
N GLN A 216 6.52 18.20 -20.07
CA GLN A 216 7.08 19.31 -20.84
C GLN A 216 8.60 19.39 -20.73
N LYS A 217 9.17 19.16 -19.54
CA LYS A 217 10.64 19.09 -19.36
C LYS A 217 11.24 17.95 -20.16
N ALA A 218 10.60 16.77 -20.19
CA ALA A 218 11.06 15.64 -20.98
C ALA A 218 11.01 15.94 -22.48
N VAL A 219 9.90 16.52 -22.98
CA VAL A 219 9.76 16.94 -24.38
C VAL A 219 10.77 18.02 -24.75
N LEU A 220 11.02 19.00 -23.88
CA LEU A 220 12.06 20.02 -24.10
C LEU A 220 13.46 19.43 -24.12
N ALA A 221 13.76 18.46 -23.25
CA ALA A 221 15.03 17.75 -23.23
C ALA A 221 15.23 16.94 -24.52
N GLU A 222 14.19 16.24 -24.98
CA GLU A 222 14.20 15.51 -26.24
C GLU A 222 14.37 16.44 -27.45
N THR A 223 13.65 17.57 -27.46
CA THR A 223 13.79 18.60 -28.51
C THR A 223 15.21 19.19 -28.54
N ARG A 224 15.83 19.43 -27.36
CA ARG A 224 17.24 19.85 -27.29
C ARG A 224 18.18 18.78 -27.82
N ALA A 225 17.99 17.52 -27.43
CA ALA A 225 18.81 16.41 -27.91
C ALA A 225 18.69 16.21 -29.43
N GLN A 226 17.47 16.33 -29.99
CA GLN A 226 17.24 16.29 -31.44
C GLN A 226 17.92 17.47 -32.15
N ASN A 227 17.79 18.68 -31.63
CA ASN A 227 18.47 19.85 -32.19
C ASN A 227 19.99 19.70 -32.14
N ASP A 228 20.56 19.28 -31.02
CA ASP A 228 22.01 19.05 -30.88
C ASP A 228 22.51 17.97 -31.84
N ALA A 229 21.74 16.89 -32.04
CA ALA A 229 22.05 15.86 -33.03
C ALA A 229 22.01 16.42 -34.47
N LEU A 230 21.01 17.24 -34.80
CA LEU A 230 20.85 17.87 -36.11
C LEU A 230 22.01 18.86 -36.40
N PHE A 231 22.38 19.69 -35.42
CA PHE A 231 23.50 20.62 -35.53
C PHE A 231 24.85 19.89 -35.56
N GLY A 232 24.99 18.80 -34.82
CA GLY A 232 26.16 17.90 -34.90
C GLY A 232 26.33 17.30 -36.30
N GLN A 233 25.23 16.83 -36.89
CA GLN A 233 25.23 16.27 -38.25
C GLN A 233 25.57 17.34 -39.32
N GLN A 234 25.04 18.57 -39.20
CA GLN A 234 25.42 19.68 -40.08
C GLN A 234 26.91 20.03 -39.96
N ARG A 235 27.47 20.09 -38.74
CA ARG A 235 28.90 20.35 -38.56
C ARG A 235 29.77 19.23 -39.16
N GLY A 236 29.36 17.97 -38.98
CA GLY A 236 30.04 16.82 -39.59
C GLY A 236 30.05 16.89 -41.12
N PHE A 237 28.92 17.24 -41.73
CA PHE A 237 28.81 17.43 -43.17
C PHE A 237 29.71 18.57 -43.66
N ILE A 238 29.67 19.74 -43.01
CA ILE A 238 30.54 20.87 -43.35
C ILE A 238 32.02 20.48 -43.23
N GLY A 239 32.40 19.75 -42.18
CA GLY A 239 33.76 19.23 -42.00
C GLY A 239 34.21 18.33 -43.16
N GLN A 240 33.38 17.37 -43.56
CA GLN A 240 33.67 16.49 -44.70
C GLN A 240 33.78 17.25 -46.02
N VAL A 241 32.92 18.26 -46.25
CA VAL A 241 33.01 19.10 -47.46
C VAL A 241 34.31 19.91 -47.48
N MET A 242 34.73 20.47 -46.34
CA MET A 242 36.00 21.20 -46.26
C MET A 242 37.21 20.26 -46.46
N GLU A 243 37.20 19.08 -45.85
CA GLU A 243 38.30 18.11 -45.98
C GLU A 243 38.43 17.62 -47.43
N ASN A 244 37.32 17.30 -48.11
CA ASN A 244 37.34 16.94 -49.52
C ASN A 244 37.83 18.10 -50.41
N ARG A 245 37.46 19.34 -50.09
CA ARG A 245 37.96 20.51 -50.81
C ARG A 245 39.48 20.64 -50.69
N ASP A 246 40.02 20.39 -49.50
CA ASP A 246 41.45 20.52 -49.26
C ASP A 246 42.26 19.37 -49.89
N ARG A 247 41.71 18.14 -49.93
CA ARG A 247 42.29 17.03 -50.71
C ARG A 247 42.33 17.35 -52.21
N ILE A 248 41.23 17.85 -52.79
CA ILE A 248 41.19 18.25 -54.20
C ILE A 248 42.21 19.37 -54.51
N LYS A 249 42.44 20.29 -53.56
CA LYS A 249 43.47 21.33 -53.71
C LYS A 249 44.90 20.78 -53.63
N GLN A 250 45.15 19.75 -52.83
CA GLN A 250 46.46 19.08 -52.77
C GLN A 250 46.75 18.31 -54.06
N ASP A 251 45.76 17.57 -54.58
CA ASP A 251 45.92 16.82 -55.82
C ASP A 251 46.18 17.73 -57.03
N ARG A 252 45.59 18.94 -57.06
CA ARG A 252 45.89 19.95 -58.08
C ARG A 252 47.27 20.60 -57.99
N LYS A 253 47.99 20.47 -56.86
CA LYS A 253 49.36 20.97 -56.72
C LYS A 253 50.42 19.95 -57.14
N LEU A 254 50.01 18.70 -57.38
CA LEU A 254 50.87 17.58 -57.77
C LEU A 254 50.80 17.27 -59.28
N GLN A 255 50.02 18.04 -60.04
CA GLN A 255 50.02 18.10 -61.51
C GLN A 255 50.76 19.35 -61.98
#